data_AF-A0A7C2JZJ6-F1
#
_entry.id   AF-A0A7C2JZJ6-F1
#
_cell.length_a   1.000
_cell.length_b   1.000
_cell.length_c   1.000
_cell.angle_alpha   90.00
_cell.angle_beta   90.00
_cell.angle_gamma   90.00
#
_symmetry.space_group_name_H-M   'P 1'
#
loop_
_entity.id
_entity.type
_entity.pdbx_description
1 polymer ?
#
loop_
_entity_poly.entity_id
_entity_poly.type
_entity_poly.pdbx_seq_one_letter_code
_entity_poly.pdbx_strand_id
1 'polypeptide(L)'
;MHAECDREQIDDAELAKLFEQSFPLKRQPPKNDDRPPPINPYVVIRYDETDIGVRPAPGGAVTYLSPDLLVTNLTGAPDIIVGQPHRLQARLSNFGLFPATLVQVDFYWANPSMAITETSVNFIGSGLLPHLPAGSSSGPSAMVVDCATDWVPVFENGGHECLLARATVPTFDAGPVPLDPGLSYRVGQRNLNVVQVAAGQSFKMFVRAANFARFPLAAQVWGGRMDARQIRQWLAMSRGRSRQAQDFQEGALSWRITADEPPEPLPGPTKLFAERLLAYDDDPRESPPKSQRMWAQELPAMTEQKLTVHAAVPQGARPGAVYSLSLQQQLGPILTGGYGILLVVV
;
A
#
# COMPACT_ATOMS: atom_id res chain seq x y z
N MET A 1 -26.12 2.92 -37.63
CA MET A 1 -25.40 1.64 -37.48
C MET A 1 -24.49 1.79 -36.28
N HIS A 2 -24.95 1.32 -35.12
CA HIS A 2 -24.09 1.18 -33.94
C HIS A 2 -23.26 -0.08 -34.14
N ALA A 3 -21.94 0.05 -34.17
CA ALA A 3 -21.05 -1.10 -34.10
C ALA A 3 -21.02 -1.57 -32.64
N GLU A 4 -21.66 -2.69 -32.37
CA GLU A 4 -21.43 -3.47 -31.16
C GLU A 4 -19.94 -3.86 -31.14
N CYS A 5 -19.22 -3.27 -30.19
CA CYS A 5 -17.85 -3.66 -29.90
C CYS A 5 -17.95 -4.89 -29.00
N ASP A 6 -17.93 -6.08 -29.63
CA ASP A 6 -17.73 -7.35 -28.94
C ASP A 6 -16.39 -7.29 -28.20
N ARG A 7 -16.42 -6.91 -26.93
CA ARG A 7 -15.29 -7.07 -26.01
C ARG A 7 -15.40 -8.47 -25.43
N GLU A 8 -14.49 -9.35 -25.85
CA GLU A 8 -14.29 -10.66 -25.24
C GLU A 8 -14.15 -10.51 -23.73
N GLN A 9 -15.06 -11.16 -23.01
CA GLN A 9 -15.08 -11.23 -21.56
C GLN A 9 -13.96 -12.20 -21.17
N ILE A 10 -12.88 -11.69 -20.57
CA ILE A 10 -11.80 -12.54 -20.03
C ILE A 10 -12.42 -13.41 -18.93
N ASP A 11 -12.31 -14.73 -19.04
CA ASP A 11 -12.91 -15.63 -18.06
C ASP A 11 -12.15 -15.61 -16.72
N ASP A 12 -12.81 -16.01 -15.63
CA ASP A 12 -12.23 -15.99 -14.28
C ASP A 12 -10.98 -16.89 -14.16
N ALA A 13 -10.82 -17.90 -15.00
CA ALA A 13 -9.65 -18.78 -15.01
C ALA A 13 -8.44 -18.12 -15.71
N GLU A 14 -8.67 -17.31 -16.74
CA GLU A 14 -7.65 -16.51 -17.41
C GLU A 14 -7.21 -15.32 -16.54
N LEU A 15 -8.13 -14.70 -15.81
CA LEU A 15 -7.83 -13.74 -14.76
C LEU A 15 -7.00 -14.37 -13.64
N ALA A 16 -7.37 -15.56 -13.15
CA ALA A 16 -6.58 -16.30 -12.16
C ALA A 16 -5.19 -16.67 -12.68
N LYS A 17 -5.04 -16.95 -13.99
CA LYS A 17 -3.75 -17.25 -14.62
C LYS A 17 -2.87 -16.02 -14.78
N LEU A 18 -3.44 -14.88 -15.20
CA LEU A 18 -2.77 -13.58 -15.21
C LEU A 18 -2.37 -13.16 -13.78
N PHE A 19 -3.20 -13.48 -12.81
CA PHE A 19 -2.92 -13.32 -11.39
C PHE A 19 -1.73 -14.18 -10.98
N GLU A 20 -1.76 -15.51 -11.14
CA GLU A 20 -0.64 -16.42 -10.83
C GLU A 20 0.67 -16.01 -11.54
N GLN A 21 0.61 -15.54 -12.79
CA GLN A 21 1.75 -15.00 -13.53
C GLN A 21 2.27 -13.67 -12.96
N SER A 22 1.38 -12.84 -12.44
CA SER A 22 1.71 -11.62 -11.70
C SER A 22 2.29 -11.92 -10.30
N PHE A 23 2.21 -13.18 -9.86
CA PHE A 23 2.41 -13.61 -8.49
C PHE A 23 3.14 -14.96 -8.38
N PRO A 24 4.36 -15.10 -8.94
CA PRO A 24 5.04 -16.39 -8.95
C PRO A 24 5.29 -16.92 -7.53
N LEU A 25 4.66 -18.05 -7.20
CA LEU A 25 4.77 -18.76 -5.91
C LEU A 25 6.19 -19.29 -5.62
N LYS A 26 7.07 -19.31 -6.62
CA LYS A 26 8.38 -19.97 -6.55
C LYS A 26 9.47 -19.07 -5.96
N ARG A 27 9.32 -18.67 -4.70
CA ARG A 27 10.49 -18.36 -3.89
C ARG A 27 10.46 -19.20 -2.64
N GLN A 28 11.53 -19.99 -2.47
CA GLN A 28 11.81 -20.64 -1.20
C GLN A 28 11.82 -19.55 -0.11
N PRO A 29 11.28 -19.83 1.09
CA PRO A 29 11.39 -18.91 2.21
C PRO A 29 12.86 -18.52 2.41
N PRO A 30 13.14 -17.29 2.87
CA PRO A 30 14.50 -16.88 3.15
C PRO A 30 15.19 -17.93 4.03
N LYS A 31 16.34 -18.42 3.59
CA LYS A 31 17.14 -19.52 4.18
C LYS A 31 17.51 -19.34 5.67
N ASN A 32 17.14 -18.22 6.30
CA ASN A 32 17.63 -17.76 7.59
C ASN A 32 16.53 -17.55 8.65
N ASP A 33 15.28 -17.97 8.43
CA ASP A 33 14.32 -18.05 9.53
C ASP A 33 14.33 -19.47 10.11
N ASP A 34 15.19 -19.71 11.09
CA ASP A 34 15.31 -20.99 11.80
C ASP A 34 14.12 -21.26 12.74
N ARG A 35 13.13 -20.36 12.82
CA ARG A 35 11.96 -20.57 13.67
C ARG A 35 11.09 -21.69 13.10
N PRO A 36 10.61 -22.61 13.96
CA PRO A 36 9.64 -23.60 13.52
C PRO A 36 8.37 -22.90 13.02
N PRO A 37 7.70 -23.43 11.98
CA PRO A 37 6.46 -22.87 11.49
C PRO A 37 5.41 -22.83 12.61
N PRO A 38 4.55 -21.80 12.65
CA PRO A 38 3.49 -21.72 13.64
C PRO A 38 2.60 -22.96 13.56
N ILE A 39 2.26 -23.51 14.72
CA ILE A 39 1.34 -24.66 14.78
C ILE A 39 -0.03 -24.20 14.24
N ASN A 40 -0.62 -23.17 14.87
CA ASN A 40 -1.91 -22.61 14.47
C ASN A 40 -1.88 -22.00 13.05
N PRO A 41 -3.06 -21.79 12.42
CA PRO A 41 -3.12 -21.09 11.15
C PRO A 41 -2.45 -19.72 11.25
N TYR A 42 -1.62 -19.41 10.26
CA TYR A 42 -0.82 -18.20 10.22
C TYR A 42 -1.03 -17.50 8.88
N VAL A 43 -2.18 -16.84 8.79
CA VAL A 43 -2.66 -16.17 7.58
C VAL A 43 -2.01 -14.80 7.46
N VAL A 44 -1.29 -14.58 6.38
CA VAL A 44 -0.53 -13.36 6.09
C VAL A 44 -1.07 -12.70 4.82
N ILE A 45 -1.27 -11.39 4.88
CA ILE A 45 -1.35 -10.52 3.70
C ILE A 45 -0.03 -9.78 3.64
N ARG A 46 0.77 -10.08 2.63
CA ARG A 46 2.15 -9.62 2.62
C ARG A 46 2.27 -8.15 2.28
N TYR A 47 3.23 -7.45 2.87
CA TYR A 47 3.62 -6.13 2.36
C TYR A 47 4.68 -6.19 1.25
N ASP A 48 5.46 -7.27 1.15
CA ASP A 48 6.36 -7.58 0.03
C ASP A 48 6.46 -9.11 -0.19
N GLU A 49 6.99 -9.59 -1.30
CA GLU A 49 7.04 -11.05 -1.57
C GLU A 49 7.87 -11.86 -0.56
N THR A 50 8.81 -11.23 0.14
CA THR A 50 9.65 -11.85 1.16
C THR A 50 9.04 -11.78 2.56
N ASP A 51 7.93 -11.08 2.72
CA ASP A 51 7.20 -10.99 3.97
C ASP A 51 6.61 -12.37 4.35
N ILE A 52 7.10 -12.91 5.44
CA ILE A 52 6.64 -14.16 6.04
C ILE A 52 5.80 -13.90 7.31
N GLY A 53 5.34 -12.66 7.49
CA GLY A 53 4.50 -12.25 8.62
C GLY A 53 5.26 -11.79 9.87
N VAL A 54 6.59 -11.59 9.79
CA VAL A 54 7.35 -11.05 10.93
C VAL A 54 6.85 -9.65 11.25
N ARG A 55 6.43 -9.44 12.50
CA ARG A 55 5.95 -8.14 13.00
C ARG A 55 6.56 -7.83 14.39
N PRO A 56 6.82 -6.54 14.73
CA PRO A 56 6.70 -5.36 13.86
C PRO A 56 7.56 -5.47 12.59
N ALA A 57 7.09 -4.88 11.50
CA ALA A 57 7.83 -4.90 10.25
C ALA A 57 9.19 -4.20 10.46
N PRO A 58 10.27 -4.69 9.83
CA PRO A 58 11.60 -4.09 9.99
C PRO A 58 11.57 -2.58 9.72
N GLY A 59 12.39 -1.81 10.45
CA GLY A 59 12.52 -0.37 10.22
C GLY A 59 12.77 -0.03 8.74
N GLY A 60 12.01 0.91 8.20
CA GLY A 60 12.07 1.31 6.79
C GLY A 60 11.35 0.38 5.80
N ALA A 61 10.69 -0.69 6.27
CA ALA A 61 9.87 -1.54 5.40
C ALA A 61 8.74 -0.74 4.73
N VAL A 62 8.59 -0.91 3.41
CA VAL A 62 7.52 -0.28 2.63
C VAL A 62 6.25 -1.09 2.79
N THR A 63 5.50 -0.81 3.86
CA THR A 63 4.32 -1.61 4.23
C THR A 63 3.04 -1.24 3.45
N TYR A 64 3.07 -0.11 2.75
CA TYR A 64 1.93 0.50 2.05
C TYR A 64 1.82 0.12 0.56
N LEU A 65 2.64 -0.80 0.06
CA LEU A 65 2.61 -1.27 -1.34
C LEU A 65 2.51 -2.80 -1.43
N SER A 66 1.59 -3.36 -0.65
CA SER A 66 1.31 -4.79 -0.63
C SER A 66 1.16 -5.35 -2.05
N PRO A 67 1.94 -6.38 -2.42
CA PRO A 67 1.70 -7.15 -3.64
C PRO A 67 0.38 -7.92 -3.52
N ASP A 68 -0.07 -8.25 -2.32
CA ASP A 68 -1.18 -9.15 -2.08
C ASP A 68 -2.55 -8.46 -2.19
N LEU A 69 -2.62 -7.19 -2.58
CA LEU A 69 -3.87 -6.51 -2.91
C LEU A 69 -3.91 -6.18 -4.40
N LEU A 70 -5.03 -6.49 -5.04
CA LEU A 70 -5.29 -6.18 -6.43
C LEU A 70 -6.62 -5.44 -6.60
N VAL A 71 -6.60 -4.51 -7.55
CA VAL A 71 -7.77 -3.79 -8.04
C VAL A 71 -7.82 -4.03 -9.53
N THR A 72 -8.99 -4.40 -10.04
CA THR A 72 -9.24 -4.49 -11.47
C THR A 72 -10.57 -3.83 -11.78
N ASN A 73 -10.71 -3.24 -12.96
CA ASN A 73 -12.01 -2.88 -13.47
C ASN A 73 -12.81 -4.15 -13.84
N LEU A 74 -14.09 -4.00 -14.20
CA LEU A 74 -14.93 -5.15 -14.55
C LEU A 74 -14.49 -5.93 -15.80
N THR A 75 -13.54 -5.39 -16.59
CA THR A 75 -12.92 -6.09 -17.72
C THR A 75 -11.63 -6.83 -17.34
N GLY A 76 -11.23 -6.79 -16.06
CA GLY A 76 -10.01 -7.42 -15.57
C GLY A 76 -8.74 -6.60 -15.76
N ALA A 77 -8.83 -5.41 -16.36
CA ALA A 77 -7.68 -4.52 -16.52
C ALA A 77 -7.36 -3.79 -15.21
N PRO A 78 -6.07 -3.54 -14.91
CA PRO A 78 -5.64 -2.90 -13.65
C PRO A 78 -5.88 -1.38 -13.61
N ASP A 79 -6.67 -0.85 -14.54
CA ASP A 79 -6.97 0.58 -14.65
C ASP A 79 -8.05 0.95 -13.64
N ILE A 80 -7.79 1.96 -12.81
CA ILE A 80 -8.76 2.51 -11.85
C ILE A 80 -9.47 3.69 -12.51
N ILE A 81 -10.78 3.55 -12.72
CA ILE A 81 -11.63 4.58 -13.32
C ILE A 81 -12.62 5.10 -12.28
N VAL A 82 -12.51 6.38 -11.97
CA VAL A 82 -13.40 7.03 -11.00
C VAL A 82 -14.86 6.94 -11.42
N GLY A 83 -15.73 6.65 -10.46
CA GLY A 83 -17.18 6.52 -10.67
C GLY A 83 -17.59 5.21 -11.35
N GLN A 84 -16.66 4.31 -11.64
CA GLN A 84 -16.96 2.97 -12.16
C GLN A 84 -16.68 1.88 -11.12
N PRO A 85 -17.43 0.77 -11.15
CA PRO A 85 -17.19 -0.38 -10.29
C PRO A 85 -15.87 -1.08 -10.59
N HIS A 86 -15.16 -1.47 -9.53
CA HIS A 86 -13.90 -2.20 -9.56
C HIS A 86 -13.97 -3.41 -8.62
N ARG A 87 -13.39 -4.52 -9.05
CA ARG A 87 -13.24 -5.72 -8.24
C ARG A 87 -12.00 -5.57 -7.37
N LEU A 88 -12.17 -5.83 -6.06
CA LEU A 88 -11.09 -5.89 -5.10
C LEU A 88 -10.76 -7.33 -4.75
N GLN A 89 -9.48 -7.66 -4.71
CA GLN A 89 -9.00 -8.99 -4.39
C GLN A 89 -7.84 -8.91 -3.40
N ALA A 90 -7.79 -9.86 -2.47
CA ALA A 90 -6.65 -10.06 -1.58
C ALA A 90 -6.10 -11.48 -1.74
N ARG A 91 -4.77 -11.60 -1.84
CA ARG A 91 -4.06 -12.89 -1.74
C ARG A 91 -3.70 -13.14 -0.29
N LEU A 92 -4.13 -14.28 0.22
CA LEU A 92 -3.82 -14.75 1.57
C LEU A 92 -2.80 -15.88 1.49
N SER A 93 -1.78 -15.84 2.33
CA SER A 93 -0.79 -16.92 2.46
C SER A 93 -0.85 -17.53 3.87
N ASN A 94 -1.06 -18.84 3.99
CA ASN A 94 -1.01 -19.54 5.28
C ASN A 94 0.35 -20.22 5.45
N PHE A 95 1.14 -19.72 6.40
CA PHE A 95 2.42 -20.32 6.79
C PHE A 95 2.29 -21.29 7.97
N GLY A 96 1.09 -21.43 8.55
CA GLY A 96 0.83 -22.30 9.68
C GLY A 96 0.72 -23.77 9.29
N LEU A 97 0.91 -24.66 10.26
CA LEU A 97 0.79 -26.12 10.07
C LEU A 97 -0.67 -26.60 10.07
N PHE A 98 -1.61 -25.79 10.55
CA PHE A 98 -3.05 -26.06 10.46
C PHE A 98 -3.71 -25.23 9.34
N PRO A 99 -4.73 -25.79 8.66
CA PRO A 99 -5.53 -25.03 7.71
C PRO A 99 -6.34 -23.95 8.44
N ALA A 100 -6.54 -22.80 7.79
CA ALA A 100 -7.49 -21.80 8.26
C ALA A 100 -8.87 -22.09 7.66
N THR A 101 -9.93 -21.93 8.45
CA THR A 101 -11.30 -22.09 7.99
C THR A 101 -12.08 -20.81 8.28
N LEU A 102 -13.05 -20.52 7.41
CA LEU A 102 -13.90 -19.32 7.50
C LEU A 102 -13.09 -18.03 7.63
N VAL A 103 -12.03 -17.89 6.82
CA VAL A 103 -11.21 -16.68 6.82
C VAL A 103 -12.02 -15.56 6.21
N GLN A 104 -12.33 -14.54 7.00
CA GLN A 104 -13.00 -13.33 6.55
C GLN A 104 -11.96 -12.29 6.17
N VAL A 105 -12.16 -11.61 5.04
CA VAL A 105 -11.35 -10.47 4.64
C VAL A 105 -12.22 -9.26 4.48
N ASP A 106 -11.98 -8.25 5.30
CA ASP A 106 -12.65 -6.95 5.21
C ASP A 106 -11.81 -6.01 4.36
N PHE A 107 -12.45 -5.34 3.41
CA PHE A 107 -11.83 -4.36 2.52
C PHE A 107 -12.25 -2.95 2.90
N TYR A 108 -11.29 -2.04 2.83
CA TYR A 108 -11.46 -0.64 3.19
C TYR A 108 -10.78 0.26 2.18
N TRP A 109 -11.28 1.49 2.08
CA TRP A 109 -10.52 2.61 1.54
C TRP A 109 -10.32 3.67 2.61
N ALA A 110 -9.26 4.46 2.49
CA ALA A 110 -9.03 5.62 3.33
C ALA A 110 -8.54 6.79 2.50
N ASN A 111 -8.71 7.99 3.06
CA ASN A 111 -8.13 9.18 2.48
C ASN A 111 -6.60 9.07 2.41
N PRO A 112 -5.97 9.80 1.46
CA PRO A 112 -4.53 9.93 1.34
C PRO A 112 -3.88 10.37 2.65
N SER A 113 -3.44 9.41 3.45
CA SER A 113 -2.80 9.68 4.73
C SER A 113 -1.59 8.81 4.88
N MET A 114 -0.53 9.42 5.40
CA MET A 114 0.69 8.71 5.73
C MET A 114 0.61 8.03 7.11
N ALA A 115 -0.59 8.04 7.73
CA ALA A 115 -0.97 7.13 8.79
C ALA A 115 -2.49 6.87 8.73
N ILE A 116 -2.87 5.59 8.63
CA ILE A 116 -4.25 5.13 8.50
C ILE A 116 -4.61 4.37 9.77
N THR A 117 -5.82 4.57 10.28
CA THR A 117 -6.32 3.94 11.50
C THR A 117 -7.75 3.45 11.32
N GLU A 118 -8.27 2.71 12.30
CA GLU A 118 -9.65 2.21 12.32
C GLU A 118 -10.70 3.32 12.26
N THR A 119 -10.35 4.54 12.67
CA THR A 119 -11.24 5.70 12.66
C THR A 119 -11.14 6.51 11.38
N SER A 120 -10.17 6.24 10.51
CA SER A 120 -9.91 7.00 9.27
C SER A 120 -10.20 6.20 8.00
N VAL A 121 -10.78 5.00 8.14
CA VAL A 121 -11.12 4.10 7.04
C VAL A 121 -12.62 4.07 6.79
N ASN A 122 -12.98 3.80 5.54
CA ASN A 122 -14.32 3.57 5.06
C ASN A 122 -14.44 2.11 4.62
N PHE A 123 -15.42 1.39 5.18
CA PHE A 123 -15.67 -0.01 4.85
C PHE A 123 -16.28 -0.13 3.45
N ILE A 124 -15.78 -1.07 2.64
CA ILE A 124 -16.27 -1.36 1.29
C ILE A 124 -17.17 -2.60 1.32
N GLY A 125 -16.63 -3.69 1.85
CA GLY A 125 -17.26 -5.00 1.83
C GLY A 125 -16.33 -6.06 2.40
N SER A 126 -16.83 -7.28 2.45
CA SER A 126 -16.07 -8.43 2.92
C SER A 126 -16.07 -9.55 1.89
N GLY A 127 -15.00 -10.34 1.90
CA GLY A 127 -14.91 -11.64 1.24
C GLY A 127 -14.81 -12.75 2.28
N LEU A 128 -15.30 -13.94 1.96
CA LEU A 128 -15.18 -15.12 2.80
C LEU A 128 -14.42 -16.22 2.04
N LEU A 129 -13.35 -16.71 2.64
CA LEU A 129 -12.63 -17.88 2.17
C LEU A 129 -12.94 -19.07 3.10
N PRO A 130 -13.77 -20.05 2.65
CA PRO A 130 -14.21 -21.15 3.51
C PRO A 130 -13.06 -22.00 4.04
N HIS A 131 -12.02 -22.17 3.22
CA HIS A 131 -10.87 -23.01 3.52
C HIS A 131 -9.61 -22.43 2.87
N LEU A 132 -8.56 -22.25 3.68
CA LEU A 132 -7.20 -21.94 3.24
C LEU A 132 -6.28 -23.07 3.74
N PRO A 133 -5.69 -23.88 2.85
CA PRO A 133 -4.88 -25.02 3.26
C PRO A 133 -3.70 -24.63 4.17
N ALA A 134 -3.18 -25.59 4.92
CA ALA A 134 -1.96 -25.42 5.70
C ALA A 134 -0.75 -25.15 4.78
N GLY A 135 0.26 -24.48 5.32
CA GLY A 135 1.58 -24.45 4.70
C GLY A 135 2.23 -25.84 4.70
N SER A 136 3.31 -25.98 3.94
CA SER A 136 4.08 -27.22 3.84
C SER A 136 5.58 -26.94 3.94
N SER A 137 6.40 -28.00 3.96
CA SER A 137 7.85 -27.88 3.85
C SER A 137 8.30 -27.19 2.55
N SER A 138 7.43 -27.12 1.53
CA SER A 138 7.71 -26.45 0.27
C SER A 138 7.34 -24.95 0.25
N GLY A 139 6.66 -24.44 1.29
CA GLY A 139 6.22 -23.05 1.38
C GLY A 139 4.78 -22.89 1.87
N PRO A 140 4.29 -21.64 1.98
CA PRO A 140 2.90 -21.37 2.36
C PRO A 140 1.93 -21.85 1.29
N SER A 141 0.73 -22.22 1.71
CA SER A 141 -0.41 -22.31 0.79
C SER A 141 -0.98 -20.91 0.58
N ALA A 142 -1.44 -20.60 -0.62
CA ALA A 142 -2.02 -19.30 -0.91
C ALA A 142 -3.33 -19.42 -1.68
N MET A 143 -4.27 -18.51 -1.41
CA MET A 143 -5.53 -18.37 -2.15
C MET A 143 -5.89 -16.89 -2.29
N VAL A 144 -6.73 -16.61 -3.28
CA VAL A 144 -7.30 -15.28 -3.51
C VAL A 144 -8.71 -15.25 -2.96
N VAL A 145 -9.09 -14.12 -2.39
CA VAL A 145 -10.46 -13.83 -1.96
C VAL A 145 -10.92 -12.54 -2.60
N ASP A 146 -12.08 -12.61 -3.24
CA ASP A 146 -12.79 -11.47 -3.81
C ASP A 146 -13.59 -10.75 -2.71
N CYS A 147 -13.62 -9.42 -2.79
CA CYS A 147 -14.62 -8.65 -2.06
C CYS A 147 -16.01 -8.91 -2.68
N ALA A 148 -17.01 -9.21 -1.85
CA ALA A 148 -18.38 -9.43 -2.32
C ALA A 148 -19.07 -8.16 -2.84
N THR A 149 -18.49 -6.99 -2.54
CA THR A 149 -18.98 -5.68 -2.98
C THR A 149 -17.98 -5.04 -3.92
N ASP A 150 -18.43 -4.64 -5.11
CA ASP A 150 -17.63 -3.82 -6.00
C ASP A 150 -17.33 -2.48 -5.34
N TRP A 151 -16.08 -2.04 -5.48
CA TRP A 151 -15.67 -0.72 -5.04
C TRP A 151 -15.90 0.30 -6.15
N VAL A 152 -16.56 1.41 -5.83
CA VAL A 152 -16.70 2.54 -6.76
C VAL A 152 -15.81 3.66 -6.25
N PRO A 153 -14.63 3.89 -6.86
CA PRO A 153 -13.71 4.96 -6.47
C PRO A 153 -14.40 6.30 -6.61
N VAL A 154 -14.29 7.16 -5.61
CA VAL A 154 -14.80 8.54 -5.68
C VAL A 154 -13.65 9.52 -5.91
N PHE A 155 -13.91 10.63 -6.62
CA PHE A 155 -12.89 11.68 -6.78
C PHE A 155 -12.78 12.54 -5.51
N GLU A 156 -12.45 11.91 -4.38
CA GLU A 156 -12.14 12.63 -3.16
C GLU A 156 -10.64 12.91 -3.07
N ASN A 157 -10.28 14.07 -2.50
CA ASN A 157 -8.89 14.47 -2.24
C ASN A 157 -7.93 14.44 -3.45
N GLY A 158 -8.46 14.65 -4.67
CA GLY A 158 -7.68 14.64 -5.90
C GLY A 158 -7.54 13.26 -6.55
N GLY A 159 -8.46 12.33 -6.25
CA GLY A 159 -8.56 11.03 -6.91
C GLY A 159 -7.61 9.97 -6.36
N HIS A 160 -7.23 10.07 -5.09
CA HIS A 160 -6.41 9.05 -4.43
C HIS A 160 -7.14 8.43 -3.24
N GLU A 161 -7.21 7.11 -3.23
CA GLU A 161 -7.77 6.32 -2.14
C GLU A 161 -6.76 5.23 -1.77
N CYS A 162 -6.41 5.14 -0.48
CA CYS A 162 -5.55 4.10 0.06
C CYS A 162 -6.40 2.84 0.27
N LEU A 163 -6.04 1.72 -0.33
CA LEU A 163 -6.76 0.48 -0.13
C LEU A 163 -6.13 -0.37 0.97
N LEU A 164 -6.97 -0.97 1.79
CA LEU A 164 -6.56 -1.90 2.84
C LEU A 164 -7.41 -3.16 2.76
N ALA A 165 -6.80 -4.29 3.12
CA ALA A 165 -7.55 -5.49 3.45
C ALA A 165 -7.07 -6.06 4.77
N ARG A 166 -8.00 -6.63 5.54
CA ARG A 166 -7.74 -7.23 6.85
C ARG A 166 -8.31 -8.63 6.90
N ALA A 167 -7.45 -9.62 7.07
CA ALA A 167 -7.84 -11.00 7.30
C ALA A 167 -8.13 -11.27 8.79
N THR A 168 -9.19 -12.01 9.06
CA THR A 168 -9.55 -12.53 10.38
C THR A 168 -9.82 -14.03 10.28
N VAL A 169 -9.28 -14.80 11.21
CA VAL A 169 -9.57 -16.23 11.39
C VAL A 169 -10.36 -16.38 12.71
N PRO A 170 -11.71 -16.36 12.66
CA PRO A 170 -12.54 -16.18 13.87
C PRO A 170 -12.24 -17.15 15.02
N THR A 171 -11.85 -18.39 14.71
CA THR A 171 -11.55 -19.42 15.72
C THR A 171 -10.21 -19.21 16.44
N PHE A 172 -9.25 -18.50 15.82
CA PHE A 172 -7.88 -18.39 16.32
C PHE A 172 -7.48 -16.96 16.71
N ASP A 173 -8.36 -15.99 16.48
CA ASP A 173 -8.04 -14.58 16.64
C ASP A 173 -8.53 -14.03 17.97
N ALA A 174 -7.59 -13.68 18.84
CA ALA A 174 -7.87 -13.05 20.12
C ALA A 174 -8.03 -11.53 19.96
N GLY A 175 -9.16 -11.10 19.39
CA GLY A 175 -9.57 -9.69 19.37
C GLY A 175 -9.26 -8.92 18.07
N PRO A 176 -9.48 -7.60 18.08
CA PRO A 176 -9.42 -6.78 16.89
C PRO A 176 -7.98 -6.69 16.36
N VAL A 177 -7.84 -6.96 15.06
CA VAL A 177 -6.57 -6.82 14.35
C VAL A 177 -6.37 -5.33 13.99
N PRO A 178 -5.24 -4.69 14.37
CA PRO A 178 -4.99 -3.30 14.03
C PRO A 178 -4.88 -3.14 12.51
N LEU A 179 -5.45 -2.05 11.97
CA LEU A 179 -5.38 -1.72 10.54
C LEU A 179 -4.03 -1.10 10.14
N ASP A 180 -2.96 -1.79 10.50
CA ASP A 180 -1.59 -1.38 10.25
C ASP A 180 -0.76 -2.57 9.72
N PRO A 181 -0.37 -2.57 8.44
CA PRO A 181 0.42 -3.65 7.85
C PRO A 181 1.84 -3.77 8.46
N GLY A 182 2.32 -2.73 9.15
CA GLY A 182 3.58 -2.74 9.88
C GLY A 182 3.49 -3.41 11.26
N LEU A 183 2.31 -3.47 11.87
CA LEU A 183 2.10 -4.15 13.16
C LEU A 183 1.35 -5.47 13.04
N SER A 184 0.52 -5.62 12.01
CA SER A 184 -0.25 -6.83 11.75
C SER A 184 0.18 -7.47 10.45
N TYR A 185 0.47 -8.77 10.51
CA TYR A 185 0.72 -9.57 9.32
C TYR A 185 -0.55 -9.92 8.55
N ARG A 186 -1.72 -9.65 9.13
CA ARG A 186 -3.04 -9.92 8.53
C ARG A 186 -3.60 -8.73 7.78
N VAL A 187 -2.86 -7.62 7.76
CA VAL A 187 -3.27 -6.41 7.06
C VAL A 187 -2.34 -6.17 5.89
N GLY A 188 -2.93 -6.01 4.72
CA GLY A 188 -2.26 -5.47 3.54
C GLY A 188 -2.74 -4.06 3.30
N GLN A 189 -1.86 -3.24 2.73
CA GLN A 189 -2.19 -1.90 2.28
C GLN A 189 -1.58 -1.65 0.91
N ARG A 190 -2.33 -1.02 0.01
CA ARG A 190 -1.88 -0.67 -1.33
C ARG A 190 -2.28 0.76 -1.66
N ASN A 191 -1.28 1.62 -1.60
CA ASN A 191 -1.35 3.05 -1.82
C ASN A 191 -0.78 3.39 -3.21
N LEU A 192 -1.57 3.17 -4.26
CA LEU A 192 -1.20 3.51 -5.63
C LEU A 192 -2.18 4.50 -6.23
N ASN A 193 -1.66 5.44 -7.01
CA ASN A 193 -2.45 6.30 -7.87
C ASN A 193 -1.84 6.36 -9.26
N VAL A 194 -2.71 6.31 -10.28
CA VAL A 194 -2.34 6.50 -11.67
C VAL A 194 -3.03 7.76 -12.15
N VAL A 195 -2.24 8.81 -12.42
CA VAL A 195 -2.73 10.07 -12.96
C VAL A 195 -2.38 10.14 -14.44
N GLN A 196 -3.39 10.34 -15.28
CA GLN A 196 -3.19 10.68 -16.68
C GLN A 196 -2.99 12.19 -16.82
N VAL A 197 -1.92 12.59 -17.50
CA VAL A 197 -1.50 13.99 -17.59
C VAL A 197 -0.93 14.28 -18.98
N ALA A 198 -1.26 15.42 -19.58
CA ALA A 198 -0.64 15.82 -20.84
C ALA A 198 0.81 16.29 -20.63
N ALA A 199 1.62 16.24 -21.70
CA ALA A 199 2.95 16.83 -21.67
C ALA A 199 2.90 18.32 -21.30
N GLY A 200 3.77 18.75 -20.37
CA GLY A 200 3.76 20.14 -19.86
C GLY A 200 2.65 20.46 -18.86
N GLN A 201 1.72 19.53 -18.59
CA GLN A 201 0.63 19.77 -17.65
C GLN A 201 1.13 19.71 -16.21
N SER A 202 0.69 20.69 -15.43
CA SER A 202 0.81 20.68 -13.97
C SER A 202 -0.41 20.02 -13.35
N PHE A 203 -0.18 19.28 -12.27
CA PHE A 203 -1.24 18.73 -11.43
C PHE A 203 -0.95 19.03 -9.95
N LYS A 204 -2.02 18.96 -9.16
CA LYS A 204 -1.97 19.06 -7.71
C LYS A 204 -2.62 17.83 -7.13
N MET A 205 -2.08 17.37 -6.02
CA MET A 205 -2.70 16.33 -5.21
C MET A 205 -2.44 16.61 -3.74
N PHE A 206 -3.23 15.97 -2.88
CA PHE A 206 -3.14 16.18 -1.44
C PHE A 206 -2.70 14.88 -0.76
N VAL A 207 -1.83 15.01 0.23
CA VAL A 207 -1.51 13.95 1.19
C VAL A 207 -1.61 14.52 2.59
N ARG A 208 -2.10 13.73 3.54
CA ARG A 208 -2.16 14.12 4.95
C ARG A 208 -0.94 13.56 5.67
N ALA A 209 -0.17 14.45 6.27
CA ALA A 209 0.89 14.11 7.19
C ALA A 209 0.36 14.14 8.61
N ALA A 210 0.30 13.00 9.29
CA ALA A 210 -0.35 12.91 10.59
C ALA A 210 0.64 12.52 11.68
N ASN A 211 0.62 13.25 12.80
CA ASN A 211 1.33 12.94 14.03
C ASN A 211 0.34 12.51 15.12
N PHE A 212 0.17 11.20 15.27
CA PHE A 212 -0.65 10.59 16.32
C PHE A 212 0.11 10.40 17.65
N ALA A 213 1.36 10.91 17.76
CA ALA A 213 2.07 10.90 19.03
C ALA A 213 1.50 11.96 19.98
N ARG A 214 1.72 11.76 21.28
CA ARG A 214 1.37 12.72 22.33
C ARG A 214 2.40 13.84 22.52
N PHE A 215 3.41 13.89 21.65
CA PHE A 215 4.46 14.91 21.65
C PHE A 215 4.76 15.33 20.20
N PRO A 216 5.31 16.54 19.99
CA PRO A 216 5.68 16.98 18.66
C PRO A 216 6.74 16.06 18.03
N LEU A 217 6.61 15.80 16.73
CA LEU A 217 7.54 14.97 15.97
C LEU A 217 7.87 15.62 14.64
N ALA A 218 9.14 15.54 14.24
CA ALA A 218 9.57 15.93 12.92
C ALA A 218 8.96 14.96 11.89
N ALA A 219 8.09 15.50 11.04
CA ALA A 219 7.57 14.82 9.87
C ALA A 219 8.45 15.18 8.67
N GLN A 220 8.89 14.17 7.92
CA GLN A 220 9.67 14.35 6.72
C GLN A 220 8.97 13.68 5.55
N VAL A 221 8.90 14.40 4.43
CA VAL A 221 8.45 13.85 3.15
C VAL A 221 9.55 13.98 2.12
N TRP A 222 9.85 12.86 1.46
CA TRP A 222 10.77 12.77 0.33
C TRP A 222 10.10 12.07 -0.84
N GLY A 223 10.72 12.19 -2.00
CA GLY A 223 10.29 11.55 -3.22
C GLY A 223 11.20 11.81 -4.39
N GLY A 224 10.91 11.09 -5.46
CA GLY A 224 11.71 11.19 -6.65
C GLY A 224 11.23 10.31 -7.78
N ARG A 225 11.95 10.44 -8.89
CA ARG A 225 11.63 9.84 -10.18
C ARG A 225 12.05 8.38 -10.25
N MET A 226 11.18 7.55 -10.82
CA MET A 226 11.56 6.25 -11.36
C MET A 226 11.39 6.25 -12.89
N ASP A 227 12.39 5.78 -13.62
CA ASP A 227 12.25 5.44 -15.04
C ASP A 227 11.41 4.16 -15.23
N ALA A 228 11.04 3.80 -16.47
CA ALA A 228 10.21 2.61 -16.71
C ALA A 228 10.83 1.29 -16.17
N ARG A 229 12.16 1.17 -16.13
CA ARG A 229 12.85 0.01 -15.54
C ARG A 229 12.73 0.07 -14.01
N GLN A 230 12.93 1.23 -13.40
CA GLN A 230 12.76 1.46 -11.97
C GLN A 230 11.30 1.32 -11.53
N ILE A 231 10.33 1.70 -12.36
CA ILE A 231 8.89 1.49 -12.13
C ILE A 231 8.60 -0.01 -12.18
N ARG A 232 9.06 -0.70 -13.23
CA ARG A 232 8.92 -2.17 -13.28
C ARG A 232 9.61 -2.84 -12.09
N GLN A 233 10.78 -2.35 -11.70
CA GLN A 233 11.48 -2.82 -10.51
C GLN A 233 10.75 -2.45 -9.23
N TRP A 234 10.09 -1.30 -9.12
CA TRP A 234 9.38 -0.85 -7.94
C TRP A 234 8.04 -1.59 -7.77
N LEU A 235 7.28 -1.70 -8.86
CA LEU A 235 6.16 -2.64 -9.01
C LEU A 235 6.60 -4.09 -8.84
N ALA A 236 7.87 -4.39 -9.04
CA ALA A 236 8.50 -5.68 -8.75
C ALA A 236 9.38 -5.68 -7.49
N MET A 237 9.36 -4.67 -6.62
CA MET A 237 10.15 -4.62 -5.37
C MET A 237 9.24 -4.83 -4.16
N SER A 238 7.93 -4.61 -4.37
CA SER A 238 6.91 -5.53 -3.84
C SER A 238 7.25 -7.01 -4.08
N ARG A 239 8.23 -7.36 -4.94
CA ARG A 239 8.81 -8.69 -5.18
C ARG A 239 10.16 -8.99 -4.51
N GLY A 240 10.45 -8.37 -3.35
CA GLY A 240 11.32 -9.00 -2.35
C GLY A 240 12.80 -8.58 -2.30
N ARG A 241 13.12 -7.28 -2.34
CA ARG A 241 14.42 -6.78 -1.85
C ARG A 241 14.22 -5.45 -1.10
N SER A 242 14.13 -5.53 0.22
CA SER A 242 14.22 -4.37 1.12
C SER A 242 15.67 -3.89 1.22
N ARG A 243 15.91 -2.58 1.08
CA ARG A 243 16.47 -1.69 2.12
C ARG A 243 17.05 -0.37 1.59
N GLN A 244 17.41 -0.24 0.33
CA GLN A 244 17.92 1.04 -0.15
C GLN A 244 16.74 1.96 -0.49
N ALA A 245 16.63 3.07 0.26
CA ALA A 245 16.08 4.31 -0.27
C ALA A 245 16.58 4.42 -1.71
N GLN A 246 15.66 4.37 -2.68
CA GLN A 246 16.07 4.40 -4.08
C GLN A 246 16.96 5.64 -4.28
N ASP A 247 18.09 5.46 -4.98
CA ASP A 247 18.82 6.60 -5.54
C ASP A 247 17.94 7.22 -6.61
N PHE A 248 17.03 8.08 -6.18
CA PHE A 248 16.23 8.91 -7.05
C PHE A 248 17.19 9.83 -7.80
N GLN A 249 17.19 9.71 -9.13
CA GLN A 249 17.96 10.61 -9.99
C GLN A 249 17.25 11.97 -10.03
N GLU A 250 17.97 13.06 -9.75
CA GLU A 250 17.48 14.42 -9.97
C GLU A 250 17.20 14.65 -11.48
N GLY A 251 16.04 15.23 -11.80
CA GLY A 251 15.72 15.79 -13.12
C GLY A 251 14.55 15.16 -13.90
N ALA A 252 13.49 15.96 -14.14
CA ALA A 252 12.54 16.01 -15.28
C ALA A 252 11.15 16.43 -14.79
N LEU A 253 10.61 15.75 -13.76
CA LEU A 253 9.38 16.18 -13.11
C LEU A 253 9.70 17.37 -12.21
N SER A 254 9.14 18.56 -12.50
CA SER A 254 9.21 19.68 -11.56
C SER A 254 8.15 19.43 -10.51
N TRP A 255 8.53 19.29 -9.24
CA TRP A 255 7.55 19.11 -8.18
C TRP A 255 8.01 19.78 -6.89
N ARG A 256 7.06 20.13 -6.02
CA ARG A 256 7.27 20.73 -4.69
C ARG A 256 6.13 20.35 -3.75
N ILE A 257 6.39 20.38 -2.45
CA ILE A 257 5.37 20.17 -1.42
C ILE A 257 5.17 21.48 -0.65
N THR A 258 3.92 21.85 -0.41
CA THR A 258 3.55 22.98 0.43
C THR A 258 2.57 22.53 1.51
N ALA A 259 2.66 23.13 2.70
CA ALA A 259 1.62 23.05 3.72
C ALA A 259 0.77 24.32 3.59
N ASP A 260 -0.36 24.21 2.90
CA ASP A 260 -1.17 25.39 2.55
C ASP A 260 -2.09 25.84 3.70
N GLU A 261 -2.36 24.94 4.64
CA GLU A 261 -3.25 25.11 5.80
C GLU A 261 -2.44 24.85 7.09
N PRO A 262 -2.88 25.32 8.28
CA PRO A 262 -2.26 24.92 9.55
C PRO A 262 -2.57 23.44 9.89
N PRO A 263 -1.88 22.84 10.88
CA PRO A 263 -2.24 21.50 11.35
C PRO A 263 -3.60 21.50 12.03
N GLU A 264 -4.43 20.51 11.73
CA GLU A 264 -5.74 20.29 12.33
C GLU A 264 -5.65 19.20 13.40
N PRO A 265 -6.45 19.28 14.49
CA PRO A 265 -6.48 18.23 15.50
C PRO A 265 -7.04 16.93 14.91
N LEU A 266 -6.39 15.80 15.24
CA LEU A 266 -6.87 14.47 14.87
C LEU A 266 -8.16 14.12 15.64
N PRO A 267 -9.08 13.33 15.03
CA PRO A 267 -10.40 13.02 15.61
C PRO A 267 -10.35 12.21 16.92
N GLY A 268 -9.18 11.73 17.32
CA GLY A 268 -8.96 11.11 18.63
C GLY A 268 -7.69 10.26 18.65
N PRO A 269 -7.18 9.92 19.84
CA PRO A 269 -6.06 9.01 19.98
C PRO A 269 -6.46 7.60 19.54
N THR A 270 -5.65 6.98 18.70
CA THR A 270 -5.77 5.54 18.43
C THR A 270 -4.80 4.82 19.35
N LYS A 271 -5.34 3.97 20.22
CA LYS A 271 -4.54 3.22 21.20
C LYS A 271 -3.46 2.38 20.50
N LEU A 272 -3.82 1.80 19.36
CA LEU A 272 -2.98 0.91 18.56
C LEU A 272 -1.81 1.64 17.87
N PHE A 273 -2.03 2.86 17.37
CA PHE A 273 -0.92 3.63 16.78
C PHE A 273 0.01 4.21 17.85
N ALA A 274 -0.52 4.62 19.00
CA ALA A 274 0.32 5.04 20.12
C ALA A 274 1.19 3.86 20.62
N GLU A 275 0.64 2.65 20.68
CA GLU A 275 1.40 1.41 20.96
C GLU A 275 2.50 1.17 19.91
N ARG A 276 2.26 1.46 18.62
CA ARG A 276 3.31 1.45 17.56
C ARG A 276 4.49 2.35 17.88
N LEU A 277 4.20 3.62 18.20
CA LEU A 277 5.22 4.62 18.50
C LEU A 277 6.09 4.21 19.70
N LEU A 278 5.49 3.54 20.69
CA LEU A 278 6.17 3.07 21.89
C LEU A 278 6.91 1.74 21.69
N ALA A 279 6.48 0.91 20.73
CA ALA A 279 7.09 -0.40 20.45
C ALA A 279 8.34 -0.33 19.54
N TYR A 280 8.58 0.80 18.87
CA TYR A 280 9.81 1.03 18.11
C TYR A 280 10.94 1.46 19.06
N ASP A 281 11.70 0.48 19.54
CA ASP A 281 12.92 0.67 20.35
C ASP A 281 14.18 0.74 19.47
N ASP A 282 14.04 0.49 18.15
CA ASP A 282 15.15 0.55 17.20
C ASP A 282 15.44 2.00 16.78
N ASP A 283 16.73 2.29 16.66
CA ASP A 283 17.30 3.56 16.20
C ASP A 283 17.58 3.51 14.69
N PRO A 284 16.67 3.97 13.82
CA PRO A 284 16.82 3.95 12.38
C PRO A 284 17.53 5.24 11.98
N ARG A 285 18.84 5.30 12.24
CA ARG A 285 19.68 6.46 11.93
C ARG A 285 19.93 6.69 10.45
N GLU A 286 19.34 5.93 9.54
CA GLU A 286 19.44 6.24 8.11
C GLU A 286 18.47 7.38 7.79
N SER A 287 18.92 8.60 8.10
CA SER A 287 18.35 9.80 7.50
C SER A 287 18.45 9.64 5.98
N PRO A 288 17.36 9.89 5.23
CA PRO A 288 17.43 9.87 3.77
C PRO A 288 18.51 10.87 3.29
N PRO A 289 19.13 10.62 2.12
CA PRO A 289 20.08 11.55 1.54
C PRO A 289 19.51 12.97 1.50
N LYS A 290 20.27 13.98 1.96
CA LYS A 290 19.80 15.37 2.05
C LYS A 290 19.25 15.92 0.73
N SER A 291 19.76 15.45 -0.41
CA SER A 291 19.29 15.80 -1.76
C SER A 291 17.88 15.33 -2.09
N GLN A 292 17.32 14.40 -1.30
CA GLN A 292 15.98 13.86 -1.48
C GLN A 292 14.99 14.38 -0.43
N ARG A 293 15.44 15.16 0.58
CA ARG A 293 14.58 15.71 1.62
C ARG A 293 13.90 16.99 1.11
N MET A 294 12.57 17.01 1.12
CA MET A 294 11.80 17.96 0.32
C MET A 294 10.83 18.79 1.14
N TRP A 295 10.28 18.19 2.18
CA TRP A 295 9.53 18.91 3.20
C TRP A 295 9.88 18.31 4.56
N ALA A 296 10.13 19.17 5.53
CA ALA A 296 10.36 18.78 6.91
C ALA A 296 9.76 19.84 7.83
N GLN A 297 8.88 19.42 8.72
CA GLN A 297 8.28 20.29 9.72
C GLN A 297 8.06 19.49 11.00
N GLU A 298 8.17 20.16 12.14
CA GLU A 298 7.66 19.61 13.39
C GLU A 298 6.13 19.68 13.38
N LEU A 299 5.48 18.51 13.45
CA LEU A 299 4.03 18.43 13.61
C LEU A 299 3.69 18.40 15.10
N PRO A 300 2.79 19.27 15.59
CA PRO A 300 2.29 19.18 16.96
C PRO A 300 1.71 17.80 17.27
N ALA A 301 1.68 17.46 18.56
CA ALA A 301 1.05 16.24 19.04
C ALA A 301 -0.41 16.16 18.60
N MET A 302 -0.86 14.97 18.20
CA MET A 302 -2.25 14.70 17.84
C MET A 302 -2.81 15.64 16.76
N THR A 303 -1.99 15.97 15.76
CA THR A 303 -2.43 16.80 14.62
C THR A 303 -2.16 16.12 13.28
N GLU A 304 -2.91 16.53 12.27
CA GLU A 304 -2.63 16.24 10.87
C GLU A 304 -2.44 17.52 10.08
N GLN A 305 -1.58 17.47 9.08
CA GLN A 305 -1.31 18.55 8.17
C GLN A 305 -1.61 18.11 6.75
N LYS A 306 -2.46 18.86 6.07
CA LYS A 306 -2.68 18.68 4.64
C LYS A 306 -1.51 19.27 3.87
N LEU A 307 -0.85 18.41 3.10
CA LEU A 307 0.24 18.77 2.22
C LEU A 307 -0.24 18.74 0.78
N THR A 308 0.00 19.83 0.06
CA THR A 308 -0.25 19.91 -1.38
C THR A 308 1.03 19.59 -2.12
N VAL A 309 1.00 18.54 -2.92
CA VAL A 309 2.05 18.19 -3.85
C VAL A 309 1.72 18.86 -5.17
N HIS A 310 2.57 19.80 -5.59
CA HIS A 310 2.50 20.41 -6.91
C HIS A 310 3.51 19.67 -7.77
N ALA A 311 3.10 19.19 -8.94
CA ALA A 311 4.00 18.51 -9.85
C ALA A 311 3.65 18.86 -11.30
N ALA A 312 4.64 18.82 -12.19
CA ALA A 312 4.50 19.14 -13.59
C ALA A 312 5.30 18.18 -14.45
N VAL A 313 4.64 17.64 -15.48
CA VAL A 313 5.26 16.80 -16.50
C VAL A 313 6.11 17.68 -17.42
N PRO A 314 7.31 17.24 -17.84
CA PRO A 314 8.09 17.97 -18.84
C PRO A 314 7.28 18.31 -20.10
N GLN A 315 7.45 19.50 -20.66
CA GLN A 315 6.84 19.87 -21.95
C GLN A 315 7.26 18.93 -23.09
N GLY A 316 8.47 18.38 -23.02
CA GLY A 316 9.00 17.42 -24.01
C GLY A 316 8.65 15.96 -23.75
N ALA A 317 7.76 15.67 -22.80
CA ALA A 317 7.36 14.29 -22.53
C ALA A 317 6.56 13.71 -23.71
N ARG A 318 6.81 12.45 -24.05
CA ARG A 318 6.13 11.76 -25.14
C ARG A 318 4.87 11.06 -24.62
N PRO A 319 3.77 10.98 -25.40
CA PRO A 319 2.66 10.09 -25.08
C PRO A 319 3.14 8.67 -24.80
N GLY A 320 2.60 8.05 -23.76
CA GLY A 320 3.02 6.76 -23.22
C GLY A 320 4.25 6.80 -22.29
N ALA A 321 4.91 7.95 -22.11
CA ALA A 321 5.95 8.08 -21.09
C ALA A 321 5.34 7.93 -19.70
N VAL A 322 6.04 7.23 -18.80
CA VAL A 322 5.61 7.07 -17.41
C VAL A 322 6.63 7.71 -16.49
N TYR A 323 6.16 8.58 -15.61
CA TYR A 323 6.93 9.13 -14.49
C TYR A 323 6.37 8.56 -13.20
N SER A 324 7.15 8.60 -12.13
CA SER A 324 6.64 8.31 -10.79
C SER A 324 7.09 9.34 -9.77
N LEU A 325 6.32 9.42 -8.70
CA LEU A 325 6.67 10.16 -7.49
C LEU A 325 6.32 9.25 -6.30
N SER A 326 7.33 8.85 -5.53
CA SER A 326 7.15 8.09 -4.30
C SER A 326 7.21 9.04 -3.11
N LEU A 327 6.16 9.20 -2.34
CA LEU A 327 6.14 9.96 -1.10
C LEU A 327 6.28 9.02 0.09
N GLN A 328 7.04 9.42 1.10
CA GLN A 328 7.21 8.63 2.32
C GLN A 328 7.17 9.57 3.52
N GLN A 329 6.47 9.19 4.60
CA GLN A 329 6.48 9.92 5.86
C GLN A 329 7.33 9.20 6.88
N GLN A 330 8.27 9.92 7.43
CA GLN A 330 8.92 9.53 8.66
C GLN A 330 8.47 10.45 9.80
N LEU A 331 8.08 9.89 10.94
CA LEU A 331 7.89 10.61 12.20
C LEU A 331 9.01 10.20 13.15
N GLY A 332 9.97 11.10 13.37
CA GLY A 332 11.18 10.78 14.11
C GLY A 332 11.91 9.59 13.46
N PRO A 333 12.04 8.44 14.14
CA PRO A 333 12.64 7.25 13.57
C PRO A 333 11.72 6.45 12.63
N ILE A 334 10.40 6.55 12.80
CA ILE A 334 9.47 5.55 12.25
C ILE A 334 9.01 5.96 10.86
N LEU A 335 9.21 5.10 9.86
CA LEU A 335 8.49 5.20 8.58
C LEU A 335 7.02 4.87 8.86
N THR A 336 6.19 5.90 8.90
CA THR A 336 4.78 5.78 9.34
C THR A 336 3.85 5.41 8.21
N GLY A 337 4.21 5.83 6.99
CA GLY A 337 3.51 5.46 5.78
C GLY A 337 4.21 6.05 4.56
N GLY A 338 3.55 5.91 3.43
CA GLY A 338 4.03 6.42 2.17
C GLY A 338 3.03 6.13 1.08
N TYR A 339 3.41 6.50 -0.12
CA TYR A 339 2.50 6.62 -1.22
C TYR A 339 3.24 6.63 -2.55
N GLY A 340 2.71 5.93 -3.54
CA GLY A 340 3.28 5.88 -4.88
C GLY A 340 2.35 6.48 -5.93
N ILE A 341 2.86 7.41 -6.72
CA ILE A 341 2.16 8.04 -7.83
C ILE A 341 2.83 7.59 -9.11
N LEU A 342 2.03 7.12 -10.06
CA LEU A 342 2.42 6.91 -11.44
C LEU A 342 1.73 7.96 -12.30
N LEU A 343 2.50 8.62 -13.15
CA LEU A 343 2.04 9.65 -14.07
C LEU A 343 2.20 9.11 -15.48
N VAL A 344 1.10 8.88 -16.17
CA VAL A 344 1.12 8.39 -17.55
C VAL A 344 0.83 9.57 -18.47
N VAL A 345 1.77 9.85 -19.37
CA VAL A 345 1.60 10.91 -20.35
C VAL A 345 0.67 10.45 -21.45
N VAL A 346 -0.43 11.18 -21.65
CA VAL A 346 -1.44 10.88 -22.68
C VAL A 346 -1.36 11.83 -23.87
#